data_AF-A0AAU5FX73-F1
#
_entry.id   AF-A0AAU5FX73-F1
#
_cell.length_a   1.000
_cell.length_b   1.000
_cell.length_c   1.000
_cell.angle_alpha   90.00
_cell.angle_beta   90.00
_cell.angle_gamma   90.00
#
_symmetry.space_group_name_H-M   'P 1'
#
loop_
_entity.id
_entity.type
_entity.pdbx_description
1 polymer ?
#
loop_
_entity_poly.entity_id
_entity_poly.type
_entity_poly.pdbx_seq_one_letter_code
_entity_poly.pdbx_strand_id
1 'polypeptide(L)'
;MTAGTVTYGGRLRDLEAEAFRTGRTLAGHSEQLAAIRTQQHTAPGNTPGEPGERTIAERLDTVAQRLDTIEQRLGTITDALTALSRALVTDPGTTG
;
A
#
# COMPACT_ATOMS: atom_id res chain seq x y z
N MET A 1 -16.39 -48.39 -41.34
CA MET A 1 -15.44 -47.84 -40.34
C MET A 1 -14.05 -47.84 -40.96
N THR A 2 -13.59 -46.71 -41.50
CA THR A 2 -12.23 -46.57 -42.04
C THR A 2 -11.41 -45.70 -41.10
N ALA A 3 -10.58 -46.35 -40.30
CA ALA A 3 -9.71 -45.73 -39.32
C ALA A 3 -8.43 -45.20 -40.00
N GLY A 4 -8.30 -43.87 -40.02
CA GLY A 4 -7.10 -43.13 -39.63
C GLY A 4 -5.76 -43.45 -40.29
N THR A 5 -5.50 -42.87 -41.47
CA THR A 5 -4.13 -42.45 -41.83
C THR A 5 -4.04 -40.93 -41.79
N VAL A 6 -4.14 -40.35 -40.60
CA VAL A 6 -3.70 -38.96 -40.39
C VAL A 6 -2.18 -39.00 -40.47
N THR A 7 -1.62 -38.65 -41.62
CA THR A 7 -0.18 -38.59 -41.86
C THR A 7 0.47 -37.63 -40.88
N TYR A 8 1.65 -37.98 -40.37
CA TYR A 8 2.42 -37.17 -39.40
C TYR A 8 2.57 -35.70 -39.83
N GLY A 9 2.74 -35.46 -41.14
CA GLY A 9 2.81 -34.11 -41.71
C GLY A 9 1.51 -33.31 -41.64
N GLY A 10 0.33 -33.96 -41.61
CA GLY A 10 -0.95 -33.28 -41.39
C GLY A 10 -1.09 -32.80 -39.94
N ARG A 11 -0.79 -33.68 -38.97
CA ARG A 11 -0.81 -33.30 -37.54
C ARG A 11 0.19 -32.19 -37.22
N LEU A 12 1.36 -32.21 -37.86
CA LEU A 12 2.37 -31.17 -37.68
C LEU A 12 1.86 -29.81 -38.16
N ARG A 13 1.24 -29.74 -39.35
CA ARG A 13 0.65 -28.50 -39.88
C ARG A 13 -0.50 -27.98 -39.02
N ASP A 14 -1.36 -28.88 -38.53
CA ASP A 14 -2.46 -28.50 -37.64
C ASP A 14 -1.95 -27.92 -36.31
N LEU A 15 -0.90 -28.53 -35.74
CA LEU A 15 -0.24 -28.05 -34.53
C LEU A 15 0.46 -26.70 -34.74
N GLU A 16 1.16 -26.53 -35.86
CA GLU A 16 1.76 -25.24 -36.24
C GLU A 16 0.68 -24.16 -36.36
N ALA A 17 -0.42 -24.44 -37.05
CA ALA A 17 -1.53 -23.50 -37.21
C ALA A 17 -2.19 -23.13 -35.86
N GLU A 18 -2.29 -24.07 -34.92
CA GLU A 18 -2.76 -23.80 -33.55
C GLU A 18 -1.76 -22.97 -32.75
N ALA A 19 -0.46 -23.26 -32.85
CA ALA A 19 0.59 -22.49 -32.21
C ALA A 19 0.62 -21.04 -32.71
N PHE A 20 0.43 -20.81 -34.01
CA PHE A 20 0.31 -19.47 -34.58
C PHE A 20 -0.95 -18.73 -34.10
N ARG A 21 -2.09 -19.42 -34.01
CA ARG A 21 -3.33 -18.84 -33.46
C ARG A 21 -3.13 -18.44 -32.00
N THR A 22 -2.59 -19.35 -31.19
CA THR A 22 -2.27 -19.12 -29.78
C THR A 22 -1.28 -17.97 -29.61
N GLY A 23 -0.22 -17.92 -30.41
CA GLY A 23 0.77 -16.83 -30.39
C GLY A 23 0.15 -15.46 -30.68
N ARG A 24 -0.75 -15.36 -31.67
CA ARG A 24 -1.49 -14.11 -31.94
C ARG A 24 -2.41 -13.71 -30.79
N THR A 25 -3.09 -14.66 -30.15
CA THR A 25 -3.93 -14.34 -28.98
C THR A 25 -3.11 -13.86 -27.80
N LEU A 26 -1.95 -14.47 -27.54
CA LEU A 26 -1.05 -14.05 -26.47
C LEU A 26 -0.48 -12.63 -26.72
N ALA A 27 -0.13 -12.32 -27.97
CA ALA A 27 0.28 -10.98 -28.36
C ALA A 27 -0.84 -9.95 -28.08
N GLY A 28 -2.09 -10.25 -28.47
CA GLY A 28 -3.23 -9.39 -28.17
C GLY A 28 -3.47 -9.20 -26.66
N HIS A 29 -3.35 -10.27 -25.88
CA HIS A 29 -3.44 -10.17 -24.41
C HIS A 29 -2.29 -9.34 -23.82
N SER A 30 -1.07 -9.46 -24.36
CA SER A 30 0.08 -8.67 -23.90
C SER A 30 -0.09 -7.18 -24.17
N GLU A 31 -0.65 -6.81 -25.32
CA GLU A 31 -1.01 -5.43 -25.65
C GLU A 31 -2.11 -4.92 -24.72
N GLN A 32 -3.14 -5.71 -24.46
CA GLN A 32 -4.21 -5.36 -23.52
C GLN A 32 -3.65 -5.14 -22.11
N LEU A 33 -2.73 -5.99 -21.65
CA LEU A 33 -2.06 -5.80 -20.35
C LEU A 33 -1.20 -4.52 -20.32
N ALA A 34 -0.53 -4.17 -21.43
CA ALA A 34 0.22 -2.92 -21.52
C ALA A 34 -0.71 -1.70 -21.46
N ALA A 35 -1.87 -1.76 -22.12
CA ALA A 35 -2.89 -0.73 -22.05
C ALA A 35 -3.45 -0.56 -20.63
N ILE A 36 -3.79 -1.67 -19.97
CA ILE A 36 -4.28 -1.66 -18.58
C ILE A 36 -3.23 -1.07 -17.63
N ARG A 37 -1.96 -1.50 -17.75
CA ARG A 37 -0.86 -0.97 -16.94
C ARG A 37 -0.72 0.54 -17.12
N THR A 38 -0.79 1.02 -18.36
CA THR A 38 -0.72 2.46 -18.65
C THR A 38 -1.88 3.19 -18.01
N GLN A 39 -3.12 2.72 -18.21
CA GLN A 39 -4.32 3.30 -17.60
C GLN A 39 -4.23 3.35 -16.08
N GLN A 40 -3.73 2.29 -15.44
CA GLN A 40 -3.54 2.26 -14.00
C GLN A 40 -2.56 3.33 -13.52
N HIS A 41 -1.42 3.49 -14.19
CA HIS A 41 -0.41 4.49 -13.81
C HIS A 41 -0.76 5.92 -14.19
N THR A 42 -1.69 6.15 -15.12
CA THR A 42 -2.15 7.50 -15.49
C THR A 42 -3.47 7.89 -14.85
N ALA A 43 -4.15 6.96 -14.18
CA ALA A 43 -5.40 7.23 -13.50
C ALA A 43 -5.12 8.10 -12.25
N PRO A 44 -5.92 9.16 -12.03
CA PRO A 44 -5.80 10.00 -10.86
C PRO A 44 -5.96 9.16 -9.59
N GLY A 45 -5.08 9.36 -8.62
CA GLY A 45 -5.00 8.60 -7.37
C GLY A 45 -4.16 7.32 -7.39
N ASN A 46 -3.61 6.91 -8.54
CA ASN A 46 -2.75 5.71 -8.66
C ASN A 46 -1.29 6.04 -9.00
N THR A 47 -0.99 7.32 -9.23
CA THR A 47 0.36 7.86 -9.44
C THR A 47 1.05 8.06 -8.09
N PRO A 48 2.20 7.41 -7.83
CA PRO A 48 2.94 7.63 -6.59
C PRO A 48 3.33 9.10 -6.43
N GLY A 49 2.95 9.71 -5.31
CA GLY A 49 3.27 11.10 -5.00
C GLY A 49 2.34 12.13 -5.64
N GLU A 50 1.13 11.73 -6.06
CA GLU A 50 0.09 12.68 -6.42
C GLU A 50 -0.28 13.61 -5.24
N PRO A 51 -0.82 14.82 -5.49
CA PRO A 51 -1.11 15.81 -4.46
C PRO A 51 -1.95 15.25 -3.30
N GLY A 52 -2.87 14.32 -3.57
CA GLY A 52 -3.66 13.65 -2.54
C GLY A 52 -2.82 12.86 -1.53
N GLU A 53 -1.84 12.08 -2.00
CA GLU A 53 -0.93 11.34 -1.12
C GLU A 53 0.03 12.27 -0.37
N ARG A 54 0.57 13.28 -1.08
CA ARG A 54 1.47 14.27 -0.47
C ARG A 54 0.77 15.06 0.64
N THR A 55 -0.48 15.46 0.44
CA THR A 55 -1.26 16.18 1.45
C THR A 55 -1.62 15.31 2.65
N ILE A 56 -1.87 14.00 2.46
CA ILE A 56 -2.08 13.09 3.59
C ILE A 56 -0.78 12.94 4.39
N ALA A 57 0.36 12.75 3.73
CA ALA A 57 1.66 12.65 4.40
C ALA A 57 2.00 13.92 5.21
N GLU A 58 1.79 15.11 4.64
CA GLU A 58 1.99 16.39 5.33
C GLU A 58 1.07 16.54 6.55
N ARG A 59 -0.20 16.13 6.42
CA ARG A 59 -1.14 16.15 7.54
C ARG A 59 -0.74 15.19 8.64
N LEU A 60 -0.24 14.00 8.30
CA LEU A 60 0.25 13.02 9.27
C LEU A 60 1.49 13.54 10.00
N ASP A 61 2.42 14.17 9.29
CA ASP A 61 3.60 14.79 9.91
C ASP A 61 3.21 15.89 10.90
N THR A 62 2.27 16.75 10.50
CA THR A 62 1.71 17.78 11.40
C THR A 62 1.06 17.17 12.64
N VAL A 63 0.33 16.07 12.48
CA VAL A 63 -0.30 15.35 13.61
C VAL A 63 0.77 14.76 14.53
N ALA A 64 1.83 14.16 13.99
CA ALA A 64 2.95 13.61 14.77
C ALA A 64 3.63 14.69 15.63
N GLN A 65 3.98 15.83 15.04
CA GLN A 65 4.59 16.96 15.77
C GLN A 65 3.70 17.48 16.91
N ARG A 66 2.39 17.51 16.70
CA ARG A 66 1.42 17.91 17.73
C ARG A 66 1.34 16.88 18.86
N LEU A 67 1.43 15.60 18.55
CA LEU A 67 1.44 14.53 19.56
C LEU A 67 2.71 14.61 20.42
N ASP A 68 3.89 14.82 19.83
CA ASP A 68 5.14 15.01 20.58
C ASP A 68 5.04 16.19 21.55
N THR A 69 4.44 17.29 21.11
CA THR A 69 4.21 18.47 21.97
C THR A 69 3.26 18.16 23.12
N ILE A 70 2.19 17.39 22.86
CA ILE A 70 1.25 16.97 23.89
C ILE A 70 1.94 16.05 24.91
N GLU A 71 2.77 15.11 24.45
CA GLU A 71 3.52 14.20 25.32
C GLU A 71 4.46 14.95 26.25
N GLN A 72 5.21 15.92 25.73
CA GLN A 72 6.08 16.78 26.57
C GLN A 72 5.29 17.54 27.64
N ARG A 73 4.13 18.11 27.27
CA ARG A 73 3.28 18.84 28.22
C ARG A 73 2.71 17.91 29.30
N LEU A 74 2.32 16.69 28.94
CA LEU A 74 1.86 15.68 29.88
C LEU A 74 2.97 15.24 30.84
N GLY A 75 4.22 15.15 30.35
CA GLY A 75 5.40 14.93 31.18
C GLY A 75 5.54 16.01 32.26
N THR A 76 5.53 17.28 31.86
CA THR A 76 5.61 18.42 32.80
C THR A 76 4.48 18.43 33.83
N ILE A 77 3.24 18.09 33.41
CA ILE A 77 2.10 18.00 34.32
C ILE A 77 2.31 16.87 35.32
N THR A 78 2.79 15.71 34.87
CA THR A 78 3.11 14.56 35.74
C THR A 78 4.16 14.92 36.78
N ASP A 79 5.21 15.64 36.38
CA ASP A 79 6.26 16.09 37.30
C ASP A 79 5.72 17.08 38.33
N ALA A 80 4.91 18.04 37.90
CA ALA A 80 4.28 19.01 38.79
C ALA A 80 3.33 18.34 39.80
N LEU A 81 2.51 17.38 39.35
CA LEU A 81 1.63 16.60 40.23
C LEU A 81 2.46 15.78 41.23
N THR A 82 3.56 15.17 40.80
CA THR A 82 4.46 14.43 41.68
C THR A 82 5.07 15.33 42.74
N ALA A 83 5.50 16.54 42.36
CA ALA A 83 6.03 17.53 43.29
C ALA A 83 4.97 17.98 44.30
N LEU A 84 3.74 18.26 43.85
CA LEU A 84 2.61 18.62 44.73
C LEU A 84 2.27 17.49 45.69
N SER A 85 2.19 16.25 45.22
CA SER A 85 1.95 15.09 46.09
C SER A 85 3.03 14.96 47.16
N ARG A 86 4.31 15.15 46.82
CA ARG A 86 5.40 15.15 47.81
C ARG A 86 5.21 16.27 48.83
N ALA A 87 4.96 17.50 48.38
CA ALA A 87 4.77 18.65 49.26
C ALA A 87 3.62 18.44 50.26
N LEU A 88 2.49 17.88 49.79
CA LEU A 88 1.32 17.56 50.61
C LEU A 88 1.58 16.42 51.60
N VAL A 89 2.40 15.42 51.23
CA VAL A 89 2.80 14.32 52.13
C VAL A 89 3.83 14.80 53.16
N THR A 90 4.63 15.82 52.84
CA THR A 90 5.66 16.36 53.72
C THR A 90 5.20 17.48 54.65
N ASP A 91 3.92 17.88 54.65
CA ASP A 91 3.39 18.75 55.72
C ASP A 91 3.34 17.97 57.04
N PRO A 92 4.24 18.23 58.01
CA PRO A 92 4.26 17.53 59.29
C PRO A 92 3.25 18.13 60.29
N GLY A 93 2.41 19.08 59.87
CA GLY A 93 1.58 19.91 60.77
C GLY A 93 0.25 19.31 61.22
N THR A 94 -0.07 18.03 60.93
CA THR A 94 -1.36 17.42 61.31
C THR A 94 -1.28 16.24 62.27
N THR A 95 -0.18 16.09 63.01
CA THR A 95 -0.15 15.24 64.21
C THR A 95 0.21 16.08 65.43
N GLY A 96 -0.76 16.32 66.31
CA GLY A 96 -0.57 16.78 67.69
C GLY A 96 -1.24 18.10 68.01
#